data_AF-A0A9N9BBS7-F1
#
_entry.id   AF-A0A9N9BBS7-F1
#
_cell.length_a   1.000
_cell.length_b   1.000
_cell.length_c   1.000
_cell.angle_alpha   90.00
_cell.angle_beta   90.00
_cell.angle_gamma   90.00
#
_symmetry.space_group_name_H-M   'P 1'
#
loop_
_entity.id
_entity.type
_entity.pdbx_description
1 polymer ?
#
loop_
_entity_poly.entity_id
_entity_poly.type
_entity_poly.pdbx_seq_one_letter_code
_entity_poly.pdbx_strand_id
1 'polypeptide(L)'
;MPPYSYETGNITRDRSVKLIRNALVCSDVPLADADEDLVIWWISGTIEICLFRAFNKGLQQLTAEYRQAVKTRVHNINTNPDLRKKIILRQIDPEEFSRMTSEQMCTEEKKEHDQQLKQELLFSAFTCPLPKFVRYENGDLYAPTVTMGQNNDDNDIEGAQVMMTTDHYLARKE
;
A
#
# COMPACT_ATOMS: atom_id res chain seq x y z
N MET A 1 10.15 15.84 -30.22
CA MET A 1 10.61 16.39 -28.94
C MET A 1 9.37 16.83 -28.18
N PRO A 2 9.04 16.22 -27.03
CA PRO A 2 7.83 16.59 -26.29
C PRO A 2 7.98 18.01 -25.72
N PRO A 3 6.87 18.74 -25.54
CA PRO A 3 6.89 20.12 -25.08
C PRO A 3 7.46 20.24 -23.67
N TYR A 4 8.11 21.38 -23.40
CA TYR A 4 8.67 21.76 -22.09
C TYR A 4 7.62 21.80 -20.96
N SER A 5 6.32 21.80 -21.29
CA SER A 5 5.22 21.66 -20.35
C SER A 5 4.39 20.41 -20.67
N TYR A 6 4.16 19.58 -19.66
CA TYR A 6 3.19 18.49 -19.73
C TYR A 6 1.80 19.05 -19.40
N GLU A 7 0.97 19.21 -20.42
CA GLU A 7 -0.39 19.72 -20.28
C GLU A 7 -1.37 18.72 -20.90
N THR A 8 -2.07 17.98 -20.03
CA THR A 8 -3.11 17.02 -20.41
C THR A 8 -4.50 17.65 -20.46
N GLY A 9 -4.63 18.94 -20.13
CA GLY A 9 -5.91 19.64 -20.01
C GLY A 9 -6.70 19.28 -18.74
N ASN A 10 -6.17 18.40 -17.89
CA ASN A 10 -6.74 18.04 -16.60
C ASN A 10 -5.83 18.50 -15.47
N ILE A 11 -6.31 19.48 -14.71
CA ILE A 11 -5.56 20.11 -13.61
C ILE A 11 -5.01 19.07 -12.61
N THR A 12 -5.73 17.97 -12.37
CA THR A 12 -5.29 16.94 -11.42
C THR A 12 -4.16 16.10 -12.00
N ARG A 13 -4.23 15.76 -13.29
CA ARG A 13 -3.17 15.02 -13.98
C ARG A 13 -1.89 15.85 -14.09
N ASP A 14 -2.03 17.13 -14.45
CA ASP A 14 -0.89 18.05 -14.53
C ASP A 14 -0.23 18.26 -13.16
N ARG A 15 -1.02 18.33 -12.07
CA ARG A 15 -0.50 18.33 -10.69
C ARG A 15 0.19 17.00 -10.34
N SER A 16 -0.31 15.87 -10.83
CA SER A 16 0.29 14.55 -10.58
C SER A 16 1.70 14.47 -11.16
N VAL A 17 1.89 14.96 -12.39
CA VAL A 17 3.22 15.01 -13.03
C VAL A 17 4.17 15.89 -12.25
N LYS A 18 3.72 17.06 -11.77
CA LYS A 18 4.55 17.94 -10.94
C LYS A 18 4.97 17.27 -9.63
N LEU A 19 4.09 16.50 -9.00
CA LEU A 19 4.42 15.74 -7.79
C LEU A 19 5.47 14.65 -8.06
N ILE A 20 5.32 13.90 -9.16
CA ILE A 20 6.28 12.87 -9.57
C ILE A 20 7.63 13.51 -9.89
N ARG A 21 7.64 14.61 -10.64
CA ARG A 21 8.86 15.38 -10.94
C ARG A 21 9.58 15.78 -9.66
N ASN A 22 8.86 16.41 -8.73
CA ASN A 22 9.47 16.88 -7.48
C ASN A 22 10.07 15.75 -6.64
N ALA A 23 9.52 14.53 -6.72
CA ALA A 23 10.08 13.37 -6.05
C ALA A 23 11.36 12.85 -6.75
N LEU A 24 11.42 12.95 -8.08
CA LEU A 24 12.54 12.50 -8.91
C LEU A 24 13.72 13.48 -8.93
N VAL A 25 13.49 14.78 -8.72
CA VAL A 25 14.56 15.78 -8.62
C VAL A 25 15.51 15.38 -7.48
N CYS A 26 16.79 15.19 -7.81
CA CYS A 26 17.83 14.77 -6.87
C CYS A 26 19.17 15.36 -7.31
N SER A 27 19.94 15.86 -6.35
CA SER A 27 21.28 16.46 -6.54
C SER A 27 22.39 15.44 -6.80
N ASP A 28 22.13 14.16 -6.56
CA ASP A 28 23.19 13.16 -6.35
C ASP A 28 23.48 12.32 -7.60
N VAL A 29 22.75 12.53 -8.70
CA VAL A 29 22.93 11.82 -9.96
C VAL A 29 23.42 12.82 -11.01
N PRO A 30 24.73 12.89 -11.28
CA PRO A 30 25.24 13.75 -12.35
C PRO A 30 24.83 13.15 -13.70
N LEU A 31 23.93 13.83 -14.41
CA LEU A 31 23.61 13.49 -15.80
C LEU A 31 24.61 14.22 -16.69
N ALA A 32 25.60 13.48 -17.20
CA ALA A 32 26.82 14.04 -17.77
C ALA A 32 26.63 14.94 -19.01
N ASP A 33 25.53 14.83 -19.77
CA ASP A 33 25.46 15.38 -21.14
C ASP A 33 24.08 15.92 -21.59
N ALA A 34 23.08 16.04 -20.71
CA ALA A 34 21.73 16.49 -21.07
C ALA A 34 21.14 17.43 -20.03
N ASP A 35 20.26 18.35 -20.46
CA ASP A 35 19.40 19.14 -19.56
C ASP A 35 18.65 18.17 -18.62
N GLU A 36 19.16 18.01 -17.40
CA GLU A 36 18.67 17.03 -16.43
C GLU A 36 17.17 17.22 -16.20
N ASP A 37 16.76 18.49 -16.14
CA ASP A 37 15.38 18.91 -16.01
C ASP A 37 14.47 18.39 -17.12
N LEU A 38 14.94 18.36 -18.37
CA LEU A 38 14.16 17.89 -19.51
C LEU A 38 13.95 16.38 -19.43
N VAL A 39 14.99 15.64 -19.05
CA VAL A 39 14.92 14.18 -18.88
C VAL A 39 13.95 13.83 -17.76
N ILE A 40 14.06 14.51 -16.61
CA ILE A 40 13.17 14.28 -15.46
C ILE A 40 11.71 14.60 -15.84
N TRP A 41 11.48 15.69 -16.57
CA TRP A 41 10.14 16.03 -17.08
C TRP A 41 9.55 14.93 -17.95
N TRP A 42 10.35 14.41 -18.88
CA TRP A 42 9.92 13.35 -19.78
C TRP A 42 9.59 12.05 -19.03
N ILE A 43 10.43 11.64 -18.09
CA ILE A 43 10.20 10.45 -17.25
C ILE A 43 8.92 10.63 -16.44
N SER A 44 8.75 11.80 -15.80
CA SER A 44 7.59 12.09 -14.97
C SER A 44 6.27 12.03 -15.74
N GLY A 45 6.24 12.61 -16.95
CA GLY A 45 5.09 12.53 -17.84
C GLY A 45 4.81 11.10 -18.30
N THR A 46 5.85 10.34 -18.65
CA THR A 46 5.71 8.95 -19.08
C THR A 46 5.13 8.07 -17.97
N ILE A 47 5.63 8.20 -16.74
CA ILE A 47 5.10 7.48 -15.57
C ILE A 47 3.62 7.81 -15.36
N GLU A 48 3.23 9.08 -15.45
CA GLU A 48 1.83 9.48 -15.28
C GLU A 48 0.92 8.88 -16.37
N ILE A 49 1.35 8.88 -17.63
CA ILE A 49 0.59 8.25 -18.73
C ILE A 49 0.39 6.77 -18.44
N CYS A 50 1.46 6.05 -18.05
CA CYS A 50 1.39 4.64 -17.73
C CYS A 50 0.46 4.36 -16.54
N LEU A 51 0.55 5.15 -15.47
CA LEU A 51 -0.35 5.05 -14.31
C LEU A 51 -1.80 5.34 -14.70
N PHE A 52 -2.05 6.39 -15.48
CA PHE A 52 -3.39 6.73 -15.94
C PHE A 52 -3.99 5.60 -16.77
N ARG A 53 -3.21 5.01 -17.69
CA ARG A 53 -3.64 3.86 -18.51
C ARG A 53 -3.91 2.62 -17.66
N ALA A 54 -3.05 2.32 -16.69
CA ALA A 54 -3.18 1.15 -15.84
C ALA A 54 -4.43 1.21 -14.94
N PHE A 55 -4.72 2.37 -14.34
CA PHE A 55 -5.76 2.51 -13.33
C PHE A 55 -7.11 3.06 -13.85
N ASN A 56 -7.13 3.91 -14.87
CA ASN A 56 -8.40 4.46 -15.39
C ASN A 56 -9.02 3.65 -16.54
N LYS A 57 -8.32 2.64 -17.12
CA LYS A 57 -8.85 1.73 -18.16
C LYS A 57 -9.63 2.43 -19.30
N GLY A 58 -9.28 3.66 -19.66
CA GLY A 58 -9.94 4.44 -20.72
C GLY A 58 -11.18 5.24 -20.29
N LEU A 59 -11.52 5.27 -19.00
CA LEU A 59 -12.56 6.17 -18.48
C LEU A 59 -12.08 7.63 -18.50
N GLN A 60 -12.96 8.55 -18.90
CA GLN A 60 -12.67 9.99 -18.91
C GLN A 60 -12.60 10.59 -17.50
N GLN A 61 -13.23 9.94 -16.50
CA GLN A 61 -13.26 10.40 -15.12
C GLN A 61 -12.08 9.84 -14.31
N LEU A 62 -11.50 10.66 -13.43
CA LEU A 62 -10.41 10.26 -12.55
C LEU A 62 -10.91 9.40 -11.38
N THR A 63 -10.52 8.14 -11.36
CA THR A 63 -10.81 7.21 -10.26
C THR A 63 -9.98 7.54 -9.01
N ALA A 64 -10.51 7.21 -7.83
CA ALA A 64 -9.80 7.34 -6.56
C ALA A 64 -8.52 6.47 -6.51
N GLU A 65 -8.56 5.29 -7.14
CA GLU A 65 -7.43 4.36 -7.27
C GLU A 65 -6.23 5.00 -7.95
N TYR A 66 -6.44 5.76 -9.04
CA TYR A 66 -5.38 6.50 -9.72
C TYR A 66 -4.71 7.52 -8.78
N ARG A 67 -5.52 8.30 -8.03
CA ARG A 67 -4.98 9.30 -7.09
C ARG A 67 -4.17 8.64 -5.98
N GLN A 68 -4.64 7.51 -5.46
CA GLN A 68 -3.94 6.76 -4.43
C GLN A 68 -2.64 6.17 -4.99
N ALA A 69 -2.71 5.60 -6.20
CA ALA A 69 -1.58 5.05 -6.91
C ALA A 69 -0.45 6.07 -7.06
N VAL A 70 -0.75 7.27 -7.54
CA VAL A 70 0.24 8.36 -7.69
C VAL A 70 0.90 8.69 -6.34
N LYS A 71 0.11 8.88 -5.28
CA LYS A 71 0.64 9.21 -3.94
C LYS A 71 1.59 8.13 -3.43
N THR A 72 1.22 6.86 -3.56
CA THR A 72 2.05 5.73 -3.14
C THR A 72 3.38 5.71 -3.90
N ARG A 73 3.37 5.94 -5.23
CA ARG A 73 4.61 5.97 -6.02
C ARG A 73 5.51 7.12 -5.60
N VAL A 74 4.95 8.32 -5.42
CA VAL A 74 5.68 9.49 -4.93
C VAL A 74 6.31 9.23 -3.56
N HIS A 75 5.55 8.63 -2.64
CA HIS A 75 6.08 8.26 -1.32
C HIS A 75 7.25 7.28 -1.43
N ASN A 76 7.10 6.21 -2.21
CA ASN A 76 8.15 5.21 -2.36
C ASN A 76 9.41 5.76 -3.05
N ILE A 77 9.26 6.63 -4.05
CA ILE A 77 10.40 7.34 -4.68
C ILE A 77 11.15 8.19 -3.64
N ASN A 78 10.43 8.86 -2.74
CA ASN A 78 11.03 9.68 -1.70
C ASN A 78 11.71 8.85 -0.60
N THR A 79 11.13 7.70 -0.26
CA THR A 79 11.66 6.82 0.80
C THR A 79 12.81 5.94 0.32
N ASN A 80 12.84 5.57 -0.95
CA ASN A 80 13.86 4.69 -1.53
C ASN A 80 14.71 5.46 -2.57
N PRO A 81 15.85 6.05 -2.18
CA PRO A 81 16.70 6.82 -3.08
C PRO A 81 17.33 5.94 -4.17
N ASP A 82 17.57 4.66 -3.91
CA ASP A 82 18.13 3.74 -4.91
C ASP A 82 17.12 3.43 -6.01
N LEU A 83 15.85 3.25 -5.65
CA LEU A 83 14.77 3.13 -6.63
C LEU A 83 14.69 4.36 -7.52
N ARG A 84 14.79 5.56 -6.93
CA ARG A 84 14.83 6.82 -7.68
C ARG A 84 16.00 6.85 -8.68
N LYS A 85 17.21 6.48 -8.25
CA LYS A 85 18.39 6.40 -9.13
C LYS A 85 18.17 5.41 -10.28
N LYS A 86 17.63 4.22 -10.00
CA LYS A 86 17.32 3.20 -11.01
C LYS A 86 16.35 3.72 -12.07
N ILE A 87 15.36 4.52 -11.68
CA ILE A 87 14.40 5.14 -12.61
C ILE A 87 15.10 6.19 -13.49
N ILE A 88 15.90 7.10 -12.90
CA ILE A 88 16.60 8.16 -13.64
C ILE A 88 17.60 7.56 -14.64
N LEU A 89 18.35 6.54 -14.22
CA LEU A 89 19.30 5.81 -15.05
C LEU A 89 18.63 4.85 -16.06
N ARG A 90 17.29 4.81 -16.12
CA ARG A 90 16.49 3.93 -17.00
C ARG A 90 16.79 2.44 -16.83
N GLN A 91 17.20 2.01 -15.64
CA GLN A 91 17.34 0.59 -15.33
C GLN A 91 15.98 -0.09 -15.11
N ILE A 92 14.98 0.69 -14.70
CA ILE A 92 13.59 0.25 -14.57
C ILE A 92 12.76 1.06 -15.56
N ASP A 93 11.99 0.37 -16.39
CA ASP A 93 11.12 1.02 -17.35
C ASP A 93 9.94 1.72 -16.64
N PRO A 94 9.54 2.94 -17.07
CA PRO A 94 8.38 3.63 -16.50
C PRO A 94 7.09 2.81 -16.54
N GLU A 95 6.93 1.96 -17.55
CA GLU A 95 5.77 1.07 -17.69
C GLU A 95 5.81 -0.07 -16.65
N GLU A 96 6.98 -0.66 -16.42
CA GLU A 96 7.18 -1.67 -15.39
C GLU A 96 6.95 -1.06 -14.00
N PHE A 97 7.54 0.10 -13.74
CA PHE A 97 7.37 0.85 -12.50
C PHE A 97 5.89 1.16 -12.19
N SER A 98 5.10 1.47 -13.21
CA SER A 98 3.66 1.73 -13.03
C SER A 98 2.88 0.51 -12.53
N ARG A 99 3.35 -0.71 -12.86
CA ARG A 99 2.73 -1.99 -12.48
C ARG A 99 3.30 -2.60 -11.20
N MET A 100 4.48 -2.16 -10.75
CA MET A 100 5.09 -2.63 -9.50
C MET A 100 4.16 -2.39 -8.30
N THR A 101 4.19 -3.35 -7.36
CA THR A 101 3.45 -3.25 -6.10
C THR A 101 4.21 -2.40 -5.08
N SER A 102 3.50 -1.92 -4.06
CA SER A 102 4.10 -1.15 -2.96
C SER A 102 5.24 -1.91 -2.26
N GLU A 103 5.07 -3.22 -2.07
CA GLU A 103 6.08 -4.09 -1.44
C GLU A 103 7.35 -4.18 -2.29
N GLN A 104 7.22 -4.29 -3.62
CA GLN A 104 8.35 -4.39 -4.53
C GLN A 104 9.14 -3.09 -4.66
N MET A 105 8.52 -1.94 -4.40
CA MET A 105 9.16 -0.63 -4.43
C MET A 105 9.83 -0.23 -3.10
N CYS A 106 9.62 -1.02 -2.03
CA CYS A 106 10.19 -0.73 -0.72
C CYS A 106 11.72 -0.88 -0.72
N THR A 107 12.38 -0.36 0.32
CA THR A 107 13.83 -0.56 0.49
C THR A 107 14.14 -2.05 0.70
N GLU A 108 15.31 -2.51 0.29
CA GLU A 108 15.68 -3.93 0.41
C GLU A 108 15.68 -4.37 1.88
N GLU A 109 16.18 -3.54 2.80
CA GLU A 109 16.13 -3.79 4.25
C GLU A 109 14.71 -4.04 4.77
N LYS A 110 13.74 -3.23 4.31
CA LYS A 110 12.33 -3.41 4.71
C LYS A 110 11.73 -4.66 4.09
N LYS A 111 12.09 -4.95 2.84
CA LYS A 111 11.65 -6.16 2.14
C LYS A 111 12.17 -7.43 2.82
N GLU A 112 13.40 -7.42 3.31
CA GLU A 112 13.98 -8.52 4.09
C GLU A 112 13.29 -8.67 5.45
N HIS A 113 13.08 -7.56 6.17
CA HIS A 113 12.36 -7.56 7.44
C HIS A 113 10.92 -8.09 7.28
N ASP A 114 10.20 -7.64 6.26
CA ASP A 114 8.85 -8.11 5.97
C ASP A 114 8.81 -9.60 5.62
N GLN A 115 9.86 -10.12 4.96
CA GLN A 115 9.98 -11.56 4.69
C GLN A 115 10.22 -12.36 5.95
N GLN A 116 11.09 -11.89 6.85
CA GLN A 116 11.35 -12.54 8.14
C GLN A 116 10.08 -12.58 8.99
N LEU A 117 9.37 -11.44 9.10
CA LEU A 117 8.12 -11.37 9.83
C LEU A 117 7.05 -12.30 9.22
N LYS A 118 6.93 -12.34 7.89
CA LYS A 118 6.01 -13.28 7.21
C LYS A 118 6.37 -14.74 7.54
N GLN A 119 7.65 -15.10 7.60
CA GLN A 119 8.08 -16.45 7.98
C GLN A 119 7.76 -16.77 9.44
N GLU A 120 8.00 -15.83 10.36
CA GLU A 120 7.66 -16.00 11.78
C GLU A 120 6.15 -16.14 12.00
N LEU A 121 5.34 -15.34 11.30
CA LEU A 121 3.89 -15.44 11.33
C LEU A 121 3.39 -16.77 10.78
N LEU A 122 3.99 -17.26 9.68
CA LEU A 122 3.66 -18.58 9.16
C LEU A 122 4.03 -19.68 10.15
N PHE A 123 5.24 -19.65 10.72
CA PHE A 123 5.69 -20.64 11.69
C PHE A 123 4.81 -20.66 12.96
N SER A 124 4.47 -19.48 13.49
CA SER A 124 3.56 -19.36 14.64
C SER A 124 2.14 -19.85 14.30
N ALA A 125 1.64 -19.59 13.09
CA ALA A 125 0.35 -20.11 12.64
C ALA A 125 0.34 -21.64 12.49
N PHE A 126 1.44 -22.26 12.04
CA PHE A 126 1.53 -23.73 11.93
C PHE A 126 1.70 -24.43 13.28
N THR A 127 2.34 -23.77 14.24
CA THR A 127 2.59 -24.33 15.58
C THR A 127 1.44 -24.08 16.54
N CYS A 128 0.59 -23.08 16.28
CA CYS A 128 -0.65 -22.87 17.02
C CYS A 128 -1.67 -23.94 16.60
N PRO A 129 -2.09 -24.85 17.50
CA PRO A 129 -3.21 -25.73 17.20
C PRO A 129 -4.42 -24.85 16.93
N LEU A 130 -5.08 -25.03 15.79
CA LEU A 130 -6.45 -24.52 15.59
C LEU A 130 -7.22 -24.75 16.90
N PRO A 131 -7.98 -23.77 17.42
CA PRO A 131 -8.70 -23.95 18.67
C PRO A 131 -9.45 -25.26 18.57
N LYS A 132 -9.06 -26.24 19.41
CA LYS A 132 -9.73 -27.53 19.45
C LYS A 132 -11.19 -27.18 19.71
N PHE A 133 -12.08 -27.47 18.77
CA PHE A 133 -13.51 -27.40 19.02
C PHE A 133 -13.76 -28.17 20.31
N VAL A 134 -14.12 -27.45 21.38
CA VAL A 134 -14.33 -28.09 22.67
C VAL A 134 -15.64 -28.84 22.54
N ARG A 135 -15.56 -30.17 22.42
CA ARG A 135 -16.75 -31.03 22.53
C ARG A 135 -17.16 -31.05 23.99
N TYR A 136 -18.26 -30.39 24.32
CA TYR A 136 -18.97 -30.62 25.56
C TYR A 136 -20.07 -31.69 25.34
N GLU A 137 -20.45 -32.39 26.42
CA GLU A 137 -21.23 -33.64 26.42
C GLU A 137 -22.62 -33.55 25.78
N ASN A 138 -23.07 -32.35 25.38
CA ASN A 138 -24.42 -32.11 24.84
C ASN A 138 -24.48 -31.90 23.32
N GLY A 139 -23.39 -32.14 22.56
CA GLY A 139 -23.45 -32.30 21.10
C GLY A 139 -23.57 -31.03 20.25
N ASP A 140 -23.74 -29.84 20.83
CA ASP A 140 -23.86 -28.59 20.07
C ASP A 140 -22.49 -27.95 19.78
N LEU A 141 -22.24 -27.65 18.50
CA LEU A 141 -21.05 -26.95 18.00
C LEU A 141 -21.30 -25.43 17.99
N TYR A 142 -20.61 -24.68 18.85
CA TYR A 142 -20.53 -23.22 18.72
C TYR A 142 -19.08 -22.76 18.55
N ALA A 143 -18.86 -21.83 17.62
CA ALA A 143 -17.61 -21.11 17.49
C ALA A 143 -17.57 -19.96 18.51
N PRO A 144 -16.47 -19.74 19.25
CA PRO A 144 -16.38 -18.63 20.18
C PRO A 144 -16.33 -17.31 19.39
N THR A 145 -17.38 -16.51 19.49
CA THR A 145 -17.38 -15.12 18.99
C THR A 145 -16.65 -14.26 20.01
N VAL A 146 -15.48 -13.72 19.62
CA VAL A 146 -14.79 -12.68 20.39
C VAL A 146 -15.45 -11.35 20.09
N THR A 147 -16.26 -10.85 21.01
CA THR A 147 -16.72 -9.46 20.99
C THR A 147 -15.64 -8.60 21.65
N MET A 148 -14.94 -7.80 20.83
CA MET A 148 -14.04 -6.74 21.33
C MET A 148 -14.89 -5.72 22.10
N GLY A 149 -14.73 -5.66 23.43
CA GLY A 149 -15.39 -4.66 24.27
C GLY A 149 -14.94 -3.25 23.88
N GLN A 150 -15.88 -2.33 23.70
CA GLN A 150 -15.59 -0.91 23.54
C GLN A 150 -15.13 -0.37 24.90
N ASN A 151 -13.85 -0.05 25.01
CA ASN A 151 -13.29 0.66 26.17
C ASN A 151 -13.84 2.09 26.16
N ASN A 152 -14.61 2.43 27.19
CA ASN A 152 -14.78 3.82 27.60
C ASN A 152 -14.05 3.97 28.94
N ASP A 153 -13.24 5.01 29.01
CA ASP A 153 -12.23 5.26 30.03
C ASP A 153 -12.80 5.42 31.45
N ASP A 154 -12.06 4.86 32.42
CA ASP A 154 -11.58 5.51 33.66
C ASP A 154 -11.58 4.56 34.88
N ASN A 155 -10.39 4.42 35.45
CA ASN A 155 -10.01 3.86 36.75
C ASN A 155 -9.74 2.34 36.91
N ASP A 156 -8.52 2.12 37.43
CA ASP A 156 -8.05 1.04 38.28
C ASP A 156 -7.74 -0.34 37.65
N ILE A 157 -6.44 -0.65 37.73
CA ILE A 157 -5.79 -1.91 37.44
C ILE A 157 -6.26 -2.94 38.46
N GLU A 158 -7.17 -3.83 38.10
CA GLU A 158 -7.27 -5.17 38.69
C GLU A 158 -8.15 -6.07 37.81
N GLY A 159 -7.54 -7.10 37.22
CA GLY A 159 -8.22 -8.28 36.66
C GLY A 159 -9.24 -8.01 35.56
N ALA A 160 -8.84 -8.12 34.29
CA ALA A 160 -9.78 -8.31 33.19
C ALA A 160 -10.57 -9.61 33.40
N GLN A 161 -11.72 -9.52 34.08
CA GLN A 161 -12.64 -10.62 34.26
C GLN A 161 -13.42 -10.79 32.95
N VAL A 162 -13.05 -11.81 32.18
CA VAL A 162 -13.81 -12.27 31.01
C VAL A 162 -15.16 -12.77 31.51
N MET A 163 -16.17 -11.91 31.47
CA MET A 163 -17.55 -12.28 31.78
C MET A 163 -18.13 -13.01 30.57
N MET A 164 -18.29 -14.34 30.66
CA MET A 164 -19.11 -15.10 29.71
C MET A 164 -20.58 -14.75 29.98
N THR A 165 -21.14 -13.83 29.20
CA THR A 165 -22.58 -13.55 29.26
C THR A 165 -23.33 -14.53 28.38
N THR A 166 -24.23 -15.29 29.00
CA THR A 166 -25.12 -16.26 28.34
C THR A 166 -26.29 -15.55 27.69
N ASP A 167 -26.15 -15.12 26.43
CA ASP A 167 -27.30 -14.63 25.66
C ASP A 167 -28.16 -15.82 25.21
N HIS A 168 -29.30 -15.99 25.88
CA HIS A 168 -30.37 -16.90 25.49
C HIS A 168 -31.14 -16.31 24.31
N TYR A 169 -30.81 -16.72 23.09
CA TYR A 169 -31.66 -16.46 21.94
C TYR A 169 -32.87 -17.40 21.98
N LEU A 170 -34.00 -16.91 22.51
CA LEU A 170 -35.30 -17.53 22.27
C LEU A 170 -35.67 -17.37 20.80
N ALA A 171 -35.44 -18.42 20.01
CA ALA A 171 -36.01 -18.53 18.68
C ALA A 171 -37.55 -18.55 18.81
N ARG A 172 -38.18 -17.43 18.44
CA ARG A 172 -39.62 -17.31 18.26
C ARG A 172 -40.02 -18.25 17.12
N LYS A 173 -40.53 -19.44 17.46
CA LYS A 173 -41.27 -20.26 16.50
C LYS A 173 -42.69 -19.67 16.36
N GLU A 174 -43.02 -19.42 15.09
CA GLU A 174 -44.32 -19.19 14.44
C GLU A 174 -45.56 -18.97 15.32
#